data_AF-A0A1H0U8T5-F1
#
_entry.id   AF-A0A1H0U8T5-F1
#
_cell.length_a   1.000
_cell.length_b   1.000
_cell.length_c   1.000
_cell.angle_alpha   90.00
_cell.angle_beta   90.00
_cell.angle_gamma   90.00
#
_symmetry.space_group_name_H-M   'P 1'
#
loop_
_entity.id
_entity.type
_entity.pdbx_description
1 polymer ?
#
loop_
_entity_poly.entity_id
_entity_poly.type
_entity_poly.pdbx_seq_one_letter_code
_entity_poly.pdbx_strand_id
1 'polypeptide(L)'
;MSGRSPSAGPKFSKSGTVWRVITPDVVLRNTVTDADGDTSNLTFQVYTTNADGTPKAEVDLDGTGEYDVLVSSYVSSGGTAKVTVPYGLLKPGVLYKFRTSAYDGSLYETTWSPWADFRIEPYMKFPAAQTSSTIDSTLQELDEINRTDPGPALPAFDASGAVKREATQKRTCGTQDAQGRQVCIELSAPTKESQARAKQRAEALRDAEEAKARKAGKSPAEAARVAAAAPAVELVDWCYDKPVGKDLMSRTEACLKNIGSAKLTFVDIGRDVTIGFATFDFEQRIKAYPNKGASGSDFAEFDQQIAITPVSIDQELEGVTMKWNAGLSCSSCVTSKTRWADNQNNPAGDNAYWDADDWSPTSGRWGTIQTTWSGTGKETIDLGWSVTATVDASDTASDTASFGTSGIDSVRELAPRCDDIVKGSAPGCVLPFFKLDWTVDTNLYPAAGAYYWYMQQVMPDHAGSRRWDSLMHYLGPDTPVKNSAGGTWTSDNSRTRVCDSTWSVHRSDASVGSVDCDEFAMASTHESGGYPNSVNLVTSGSKCAQLFTDKMGDGSANFGILADTRTATNGPSGTERCGRAAIPSVQNQRAFSGFPAPSWRMLDGDGFFVNLPGFEHCTSAATTCTWRKIG
;
A
#
# COMPACT_ATOMS: atom_id res chain seq x y z
N MET A 1 44.66 -38.32 18.63
CA MET A 1 43.19 -38.45 18.63
C MET A 1 42.44 -37.12 18.78
N SER A 2 42.82 -35.99 18.16
CA SER A 2 42.15 -34.72 18.50
C SER A 2 41.04 -34.34 17.52
N GLY A 3 40.05 -33.62 18.03
CA GLY A 3 39.19 -32.81 17.19
C GLY A 3 40.00 -31.66 16.55
N ARG A 4 40.02 -31.51 15.22
CA ARG A 4 40.82 -30.47 14.53
C ARG A 4 40.02 -29.32 13.93
N SER A 5 38.76 -29.55 13.62
CA SER A 5 37.93 -28.66 12.81
C SER A 5 36.54 -28.44 13.44
N PRO A 6 36.47 -27.86 14.65
CA PRO A 6 35.20 -27.61 15.32
C PRO A 6 34.33 -26.66 14.50
N SER A 7 33.08 -27.07 14.24
CA SER A 7 32.07 -26.26 13.54
C SER A 7 30.67 -26.40 14.14
N ALA A 8 29.88 -25.33 14.01
CA ALA A 8 28.54 -25.25 14.60
C ALA A 8 27.48 -24.80 13.57
N GLY A 9 26.25 -25.23 13.81
CA GLY A 9 25.06 -24.85 13.06
C GLY A 9 24.77 -25.74 11.86
N PRO A 10 23.53 -25.72 11.33
CA PRO A 10 23.12 -26.65 10.29
C PRO A 10 23.86 -26.47 8.97
N LYS A 11 24.15 -25.21 8.59
CA LYS A 11 24.89 -24.87 7.36
C LYS A 11 26.41 -24.95 7.53
N PHE A 12 26.90 -25.00 8.78
CA PHE A 12 28.32 -24.89 9.11
C PHE A 12 29.01 -23.79 8.28
N SER A 13 28.51 -22.56 8.41
CA SER A 13 29.04 -21.38 7.73
C SER A 13 29.43 -20.30 8.74
N LYS A 14 30.38 -19.44 8.39
CA LYS A 14 30.90 -18.39 9.28
C LYS A 14 30.49 -16.99 8.84
N SER A 15 30.32 -16.10 9.81
CA SER A 15 30.40 -14.65 9.65
C SER A 15 31.74 -14.20 10.26
N GLY A 16 32.70 -13.80 9.43
CA GLY A 16 34.08 -13.62 9.88
C GLY A 16 34.63 -14.91 10.50
N THR A 17 34.99 -14.87 11.78
CA THR A 17 35.53 -16.03 12.53
C THR A 17 34.47 -16.85 13.27
N VAL A 18 33.23 -16.35 13.38
CA VAL A 18 32.16 -16.92 14.21
C VAL A 18 31.23 -17.78 13.36
N TRP A 19 30.94 -19.01 13.79
CA TRP A 19 29.95 -19.88 13.16
C TRP A 19 28.54 -19.32 13.36
N ARG A 20 27.77 -19.27 12.26
CA ARG A 20 26.38 -18.80 12.24
C ARG A 20 25.43 -19.97 12.49
N VAL A 21 24.67 -19.89 13.57
CA VAL A 21 23.62 -20.86 13.88
C VAL A 21 22.27 -20.16 13.74
N ILE A 22 21.39 -20.67 12.88
CA ILE A 22 20.12 -20.00 12.55
C ILE A 22 18.91 -20.54 13.34
N THR A 23 19.17 -21.42 14.30
CA THR A 23 18.17 -22.15 15.09
C THR A 23 18.67 -22.35 16.52
N PRO A 24 17.80 -22.38 17.54
CA PRO A 24 18.18 -22.76 18.88
C PRO A 24 18.50 -24.26 19.04
N ASP A 25 18.12 -25.12 18.08
CA ASP A 25 18.54 -26.53 18.04
C ASP A 25 19.97 -26.64 17.48
N VAL A 26 20.96 -26.31 18.31
CA VAL A 26 22.35 -26.21 17.87
C VAL A 26 22.96 -27.58 17.60
N VAL A 27 23.51 -27.77 16.40
CA VAL A 27 24.35 -28.92 16.07
C VAL A 27 25.82 -28.51 16.15
N LEU A 28 26.59 -29.24 16.95
CA LEU A 28 28.03 -29.10 17.07
C LEU A 28 28.71 -30.31 16.43
N ARG A 29 29.80 -30.08 15.69
CA ARG A 29 30.59 -31.16 15.11
C ARG A 29 32.08 -30.88 15.15
N ASN A 30 32.86 -31.95 15.12
CA ASN A 30 34.31 -31.88 14.95
C ASN A 30 34.83 -33.15 14.25
N THR A 31 35.97 -33.05 13.59
CA THR A 31 36.60 -34.17 12.86
C THR A 31 37.55 -34.92 13.79
N VAL A 32 37.33 -36.22 13.95
CA VAL A 32 38.19 -37.10 14.76
C VAL A 32 39.49 -37.37 14.01
N THR A 33 40.63 -37.26 14.69
CA THR A 33 41.94 -37.59 14.13
C THR A 33 42.69 -38.51 15.06
N ASP A 34 42.52 -39.81 14.90
CA ASP A 34 43.35 -40.82 15.56
C ASP A 34 44.51 -41.28 14.64
N ALA A 35 45.70 -41.38 15.23
CA ALA A 35 46.94 -41.79 14.56
C ALA A 35 46.98 -43.30 14.30
N ASP A 36 46.34 -44.10 15.14
CA ASP A 36 46.34 -45.57 15.04
C ASP A 36 45.18 -46.10 14.18
N GLY A 37 44.20 -45.23 13.88
CA GLY A 37 43.10 -45.50 12.96
C GLY A 37 41.84 -46.05 13.63
N ASP A 38 41.82 -46.07 14.96
CA ASP A 38 40.72 -46.54 15.79
C ASP A 38 39.51 -45.60 15.70
N THR A 39 38.40 -46.09 16.25
CA THR A 39 37.19 -45.27 16.42
C THR A 39 37.29 -44.49 17.72
N SER A 40 36.88 -43.22 17.70
CA SER A 40 36.77 -42.41 18.92
C SER A 40 35.41 -41.72 18.98
N ASN A 41 34.91 -41.47 20.20
CA ASN A 41 33.86 -40.49 20.41
C ASN A 41 34.47 -39.15 20.85
N LEU A 42 33.69 -38.08 20.77
CA LEU A 42 34.09 -36.75 21.24
C LEU A 42 33.16 -36.27 22.35
N THR A 43 33.75 -35.77 23.42
CA THR A 43 33.08 -35.00 24.48
C THR A 43 33.07 -33.53 24.08
N PHE A 44 31.90 -32.90 24.08
CA PHE A 44 31.68 -31.50 23.71
C PHE A 44 31.42 -30.67 24.96
N GLN A 45 32.16 -29.58 25.11
CA GLN A 45 31.94 -28.55 26.14
C GLN A 45 31.61 -27.22 25.50
N VAL A 46 30.64 -26.50 26.07
CA VAL A 46 30.23 -25.16 25.61
C VAL A 46 30.34 -24.18 26.76
N TYR A 47 30.85 -22.99 26.46
CA TYR A 47 31.03 -21.90 27.40
C TYR A 47 30.34 -20.64 26.88
N THR A 48 29.71 -19.89 27.78
CA THR A 48 29.42 -18.47 27.54
C THR A 48 30.71 -17.67 27.47
N THR A 49 30.65 -16.46 26.89
CA THR A 49 31.84 -15.60 26.72
C THR A 49 31.75 -14.31 27.53
N ASN A 50 32.91 -13.78 27.93
CA ASN A 50 33.07 -12.42 28.43
C ASN A 50 32.97 -11.41 27.27
N ALA A 51 32.90 -10.11 27.60
CA ALA A 51 32.83 -9.04 26.59
C ALA A 51 34.06 -9.01 25.66
N ASP A 52 35.20 -9.49 26.12
CA ASP A 52 36.45 -9.64 25.34
C ASP A 52 36.50 -10.95 24.52
N GLY A 53 35.44 -11.76 24.58
CA GLY A 53 35.32 -13.04 23.89
C GLY A 53 35.93 -14.22 24.62
N THR A 54 36.59 -14.06 25.78
CA THR A 54 37.18 -15.21 26.51
C THR A 54 36.10 -16.12 27.14
N PRO A 55 36.34 -17.43 27.32
CA PRO A 55 35.40 -18.31 28.03
C PRO A 55 35.09 -17.81 29.44
N LYS A 56 33.81 -17.79 29.81
CA LYS A 56 33.31 -17.27 31.09
C LYS A 56 32.79 -18.37 32.01
N ALA A 57 31.73 -19.07 31.60
CA ALA A 57 31.09 -20.11 32.39
C ALA A 57 30.65 -21.25 31.47
N GLU A 58 30.92 -22.49 31.90
CA GLU A 58 30.44 -23.71 31.22
C GLU A 58 28.92 -23.75 31.27
N VAL A 59 28.32 -24.25 30.18
CA VAL A 59 26.88 -24.43 30.05
C VAL A 59 26.59 -25.90 30.32
N ASP A 60 25.63 -26.19 31.21
CA ASP A 60 25.10 -27.52 31.38
C ASP A 60 24.39 -27.98 30.09
N LEU A 61 25.05 -28.85 29.31
CA LEU A 61 24.55 -29.32 28.03
C LEU A 61 23.67 -30.57 28.10
N ASP A 62 23.63 -31.27 29.23
CA ASP A 62 22.81 -32.47 29.43
C ASP A 62 21.59 -32.20 30.31
N GLY A 63 21.56 -31.05 31.00
CA GLY A 63 20.46 -30.61 31.86
C GLY A 63 20.39 -31.36 33.19
N THR A 64 21.39 -32.17 33.52
CA THR A 64 21.45 -32.99 34.73
C THR A 64 22.31 -32.34 35.82
N GLY A 65 23.17 -31.38 35.45
CA GLY A 65 24.15 -30.74 36.34
C GLY A 65 25.24 -31.67 36.85
N GLU A 66 25.38 -32.88 36.28
CA GLU A 66 26.37 -33.88 36.70
C GLU A 66 27.67 -33.78 35.89
N TYR A 67 27.55 -33.65 34.56
CA TYR A 67 28.72 -33.67 33.67
C TYR A 67 28.82 -32.44 32.76
N ASP A 68 27.76 -31.64 32.60
CA ASP A 68 27.68 -30.42 31.77
C ASP A 68 28.11 -30.58 30.29
N VAL A 69 28.26 -31.82 29.79
CA VAL A 69 28.82 -32.13 28.47
C VAL A 69 27.90 -33.03 27.64
N LEU A 70 28.13 -33.05 26.33
CA LEU A 70 27.52 -34.05 25.44
C LEU A 70 28.59 -34.92 24.80
N VAL A 71 28.35 -36.22 24.75
CA VAL A 71 29.27 -37.20 24.16
C VAL A 71 28.67 -37.75 22.87
N SER A 72 29.44 -37.75 21.78
CA SER A 72 28.98 -38.32 20.51
C SER A 72 29.00 -39.85 20.53
N SER A 73 28.40 -40.47 19.50
CA SER A 73 28.74 -41.85 19.16
C SER A 73 30.19 -41.97 18.68
N TYR A 74 30.74 -43.19 18.71
CA TYR A 74 32.05 -43.49 18.13
C TYR A 74 32.03 -43.30 16.61
N VAL A 75 33.10 -42.71 16.07
CA VAL A 75 33.34 -42.55 14.63
C VAL A 75 34.79 -42.92 14.31
N SER A 76 35.04 -43.46 13.12
CA SER A 76 36.39 -43.77 12.66
C SER A 76 37.27 -42.53 12.54
N SER A 77 38.59 -42.69 12.62
CA SER A 77 39.55 -41.63 12.30
C SER A 77 39.27 -41.01 10.91
N GLY A 78 39.32 -39.68 10.81
CA GLY A 78 38.88 -38.90 9.65
C GLY A 78 37.36 -38.66 9.57
N GLY A 79 36.58 -39.36 10.38
CA GLY A 79 35.13 -39.20 10.51
C GLY A 79 34.71 -37.93 11.26
N THR A 80 33.42 -37.59 11.15
CA THR A 80 32.84 -36.42 11.82
C THR A 80 31.96 -36.86 12.99
N ALA A 81 32.38 -36.54 14.21
CA ALA A 81 31.56 -36.66 15.40
C ALA A 81 30.62 -35.46 15.49
N LYS A 82 29.35 -35.70 15.86
CA LYS A 82 28.33 -34.65 16.03
C LYS A 82 27.51 -34.88 17.29
N VAL A 83 27.05 -33.79 17.90
CA VAL A 83 26.01 -33.77 18.93
C VAL A 83 24.96 -32.71 18.59
N THR A 84 23.72 -32.95 18.99
CA THR A 84 22.65 -31.94 18.96
C THR A 84 22.42 -31.50 20.39
N VAL A 85 22.55 -30.20 20.64
CA VAL A 85 22.30 -29.63 21.97
C VAL A 85 20.79 -29.60 22.21
N PRO A 86 20.29 -30.11 23.35
CA PRO A 86 18.88 -30.01 23.70
C PRO A 86 18.36 -28.57 23.67
N TYR A 87 17.17 -28.40 23.11
CA TYR A 87 16.50 -27.10 23.04
C TYR A 87 16.39 -26.42 24.41
N GLY A 88 16.67 -25.12 24.46
CA GLY A 88 16.48 -24.27 25.63
C GLY A 88 17.72 -24.09 26.51
N LEU A 89 18.73 -24.94 26.36
CA LEU A 89 20.02 -24.84 27.07
C LEU A 89 20.90 -23.73 26.51
N LEU A 90 20.89 -23.56 25.18
CA LEU A 90 21.54 -22.44 24.50
C LEU A 90 20.50 -21.41 24.11
N LYS A 91 20.86 -20.15 24.31
CA LYS A 91 19.99 -19.00 24.08
C LYS A 91 20.36 -18.20 22.83
N PRO A 92 19.36 -17.77 22.01
CA PRO A 92 19.56 -16.87 20.88
C PRO A 92 20.30 -15.57 21.25
N GLY A 93 21.15 -15.07 20.34
CA GLY A 93 21.87 -13.80 20.51
C GLY A 93 23.11 -13.84 21.41
N VAL A 94 23.34 -14.93 22.16
CA VAL A 94 24.51 -15.11 23.03
C VAL A 94 25.70 -15.67 22.24
N LEU A 95 26.89 -15.10 22.45
CA LEU A 95 28.14 -15.63 21.91
C LEU A 95 28.67 -16.76 22.79
N TYR A 96 28.83 -17.94 22.18
CA TYR A 96 29.36 -19.13 22.82
C TYR A 96 30.71 -19.52 22.23
N LYS A 97 31.48 -20.25 23.04
CA LYS A 97 32.69 -20.96 22.64
C LYS A 97 32.50 -22.44 22.89
N PHE A 98 32.97 -23.31 22.00
CA PHE A 98 33.01 -24.75 22.25
C PHE A 98 34.32 -25.38 21.82
N ARG A 99 34.62 -26.52 22.43
CA ARG A 99 35.77 -27.38 22.14
C ARG A 99 35.42 -28.83 22.43
N THR A 100 36.29 -29.75 22.03
CA THR A 100 36.10 -31.19 22.23
C THR A 100 37.34 -31.89 22.75
N SER A 101 37.14 -32.99 23.49
CA SER A 101 38.18 -33.97 23.84
C SER A 101 37.76 -35.36 23.34
N ALA A 102 38.70 -36.19 22.87
CA ALA A 102 38.37 -37.51 22.34
C ALA A 102 38.66 -38.65 23.33
N TYR A 103 37.90 -39.73 23.16
CA TYR A 103 38.11 -41.00 23.85
C TYR A 103 37.98 -42.17 22.87
N ASP A 104 38.97 -43.07 22.89
CA ASP A 104 39.15 -44.15 21.91
C ASP A 104 38.62 -45.51 22.36
N GLY A 105 38.04 -45.57 23.57
CA GLY A 105 37.62 -46.81 24.21
C GLY A 105 38.56 -47.28 25.32
N SER A 106 39.77 -46.69 25.42
CA SER A 106 40.80 -47.02 26.40
C SER A 106 41.37 -45.79 27.14
N LEU A 107 41.58 -44.68 26.44
CA LEU A 107 42.22 -43.47 26.97
C LEU A 107 41.52 -42.20 26.46
N TYR A 108 41.48 -41.19 27.32
CA TYR A 108 41.15 -39.83 26.92
C TYR A 108 42.40 -39.13 26.40
N GLU A 109 42.22 -38.25 25.43
CA GLU A 109 43.28 -37.34 25.06
C GLU A 109 43.65 -36.37 26.18
N THR A 110 44.94 -36.06 26.25
CA THR A 110 45.49 -35.06 27.18
C THR A 110 45.37 -33.62 26.65
N THR A 111 45.01 -33.44 25.38
CA THR A 111 44.93 -32.12 24.73
C THR A 111 43.54 -31.87 24.14
N TRP A 112 42.97 -30.72 24.44
CA TRP A 112 41.67 -30.30 23.88
C TRP A 112 41.81 -29.78 22.44
N SER A 113 40.73 -29.85 21.67
CA SER A 113 40.64 -29.19 20.37
C SER A 113 40.80 -27.67 20.49
N PRO A 114 41.12 -26.97 19.37
CA PRO A 114 40.96 -25.53 19.30
C PRO A 114 39.54 -25.09 19.70
N TRP A 115 39.41 -23.86 20.19
CA TRP A 115 38.12 -23.24 20.43
C TRP A 115 37.46 -22.80 19.13
N ALA A 116 36.14 -22.97 19.05
CA ALA A 116 35.31 -22.39 18.01
C ALA A 116 34.23 -21.47 18.60
N ASP A 117 34.06 -20.32 17.96
CA ASP A 117 33.05 -19.35 18.34
C ASP A 117 31.78 -19.61 17.54
N PHE A 118 30.63 -19.55 18.19
CA PHE A 118 29.36 -19.56 17.48
C PHE A 118 28.35 -18.66 18.15
N ARG A 119 27.45 -18.11 17.34
CA ARG A 119 26.30 -17.36 17.82
C ARG A 119 25.07 -17.84 17.08
N ILE A 120 23.97 -17.92 17.82
CA ILE A 120 22.66 -18.12 17.22
C ILE A 120 22.20 -16.76 16.65
N GLU A 121 22.34 -16.60 15.33
CA GLU A 121 22.21 -15.37 14.54
C GLU A 121 21.37 -15.58 13.27
N PRO A 122 20.88 -14.47 12.69
CA PRO A 122 20.14 -13.40 13.32
C PRO A 122 18.68 -13.45 12.84
N TYR A 123 17.85 -12.61 13.43
CA TYR A 123 16.40 -12.65 13.26
C TYR A 123 15.84 -11.27 13.57
N MET A 124 14.54 -11.12 13.36
CA MET A 124 13.81 -9.94 13.81
C MET A 124 13.67 -9.98 15.31
N LYS A 125 14.11 -8.91 16.00
CA LYS A 125 14.02 -8.76 17.46
C LYS A 125 12.95 -7.74 17.81
N PHE A 126 12.13 -8.03 18.80
CA PHE A 126 11.02 -7.17 19.21
C PHE A 126 10.68 -7.34 20.70
N PRO A 127 10.06 -6.34 21.37
CA PRO A 127 9.69 -6.45 22.77
C PRO A 127 8.41 -7.28 22.96
N ALA A 128 8.01 -7.48 24.22
CA ALA A 128 6.64 -7.90 24.52
C ALA A 128 5.61 -6.91 23.93
N ALA A 129 4.42 -7.41 23.61
CA ALA A 129 3.29 -6.60 23.20
C ALA A 129 3.00 -5.50 24.24
N GLN A 130 2.75 -4.28 23.76
CA GLN A 130 2.33 -3.16 24.60
C GLN A 130 0.84 -3.31 24.96
N THR A 131 0.40 -2.63 26.02
CA THR A 131 -1.01 -2.65 26.46
C THR A 131 -1.88 -1.63 25.75
N SER A 132 -1.28 -0.66 25.05
CA SER A 132 -1.96 0.40 24.33
C SER A 132 -1.12 0.86 23.13
N SER A 133 -1.78 1.48 22.15
CA SER A 133 -1.14 2.06 20.98
C SER A 133 -1.89 3.31 20.52
N THR A 134 -1.18 4.17 19.81
CA THR A 134 -1.73 5.34 19.10
C THR A 134 -1.70 5.13 17.58
N ILE A 135 -1.29 3.95 17.11
CA ILE A 135 -1.28 3.62 15.69
C ILE A 135 -2.73 3.49 15.22
N ASP A 136 -3.11 4.25 14.19
CA ASP A 136 -4.36 4.07 13.47
C ASP A 136 -4.13 3.10 12.31
N SER A 137 -4.65 1.89 12.43
CA SER A 137 -4.51 0.85 11.41
C SER A 137 -5.19 1.16 10.08
N THR A 138 -6.11 2.13 10.07
CA THR A 138 -6.95 2.47 8.92
C THR A 138 -6.59 3.80 8.27
N LEU A 139 -5.63 4.53 8.84
CA LEU A 139 -5.16 5.80 8.29
C LEU A 139 -4.70 5.62 6.84
N GLN A 140 -5.26 6.45 5.95
CA GLN A 140 -4.87 6.54 4.55
C GLN A 140 -4.23 7.91 4.32
N GLU A 141 -3.12 7.93 3.58
CA GLU A 141 -2.57 9.17 3.06
C GLU A 141 -3.18 9.48 1.68
N LEU A 142 -3.15 10.75 1.28
CA LEU A 142 -3.55 11.10 -0.09
C LEU A 142 -2.43 10.68 -1.05
N ASP A 143 -2.80 10.01 -2.13
CA ASP A 143 -1.87 9.65 -3.19
C ASP A 143 -1.80 10.78 -4.22
N GLU A 144 -0.58 11.16 -4.60
CA GLU A 144 -0.36 11.95 -5.80
C GLU A 144 -0.48 11.06 -7.03
N ILE A 145 -1.43 11.36 -7.90
CA ILE A 145 -1.68 10.59 -9.12
C ILE A 145 -1.06 11.31 -10.31
N ASN A 146 -0.48 10.53 -11.22
CA ASN A 146 -0.11 11.02 -12.55
C ASN A 146 -1.17 10.55 -13.52
N ARG A 147 -1.79 11.49 -14.22
CA ARG A 147 -2.75 11.17 -15.28
C ARG A 147 -2.00 10.68 -16.51
N THR A 148 -2.30 9.46 -16.96
CA THR A 148 -1.98 9.08 -18.33
C THR A 148 -2.67 10.04 -19.30
N ASP A 149 -2.00 10.35 -20.42
CA ASP A 149 -2.42 11.35 -21.42
C ASP A 149 -3.95 11.27 -21.65
N PRO A 150 -4.70 12.37 -21.44
CA PRO A 150 -6.14 12.34 -21.62
C PRO A 150 -6.43 11.90 -23.06
N GLY A 151 -6.90 10.65 -23.22
CA GLY A 151 -7.40 10.14 -24.49
C GLY A 151 -8.47 11.07 -25.07
N PRO A 152 -8.88 10.90 -26.34
CA PRO A 152 -9.96 11.71 -26.90
C PRO A 152 -11.18 11.61 -25.98
N ALA A 153 -11.83 12.73 -25.63
CA ALA A 153 -13.06 12.66 -24.83
C ALA A 153 -14.02 11.69 -25.48
N LEU A 154 -14.73 10.91 -24.64
CA LEU A 154 -15.80 10.03 -25.09
C LEU A 154 -16.68 10.81 -26.10
N PRO A 155 -17.02 10.22 -27.25
CA PRO A 155 -17.68 10.94 -28.31
C PRO A 155 -18.95 11.61 -27.79
N ALA A 156 -19.15 12.89 -28.12
CA ALA A 156 -20.41 13.56 -27.83
C ALA A 156 -21.52 12.82 -28.56
N PHE A 157 -22.36 12.10 -27.82
CA PHE A 157 -23.54 11.46 -28.36
C PHE A 157 -24.64 12.50 -28.50
N ASP A 158 -25.31 12.54 -29.66
CA ASP A 158 -26.54 13.31 -29.77
C ASP A 158 -27.70 12.63 -29.00
N ALA A 159 -28.87 13.27 -28.98
CA ALA A 159 -30.07 12.74 -28.32
C ALA A 159 -30.54 11.38 -28.88
N SER A 160 -29.97 10.91 -29.99
CA SER A 160 -30.24 9.60 -30.61
C SER A 160 -29.13 8.56 -30.37
N GLY A 161 -28.07 8.91 -29.64
CA GLY A 161 -26.94 8.02 -29.37
C GLY A 161 -25.90 7.96 -30.49
N ALA A 162 -25.91 8.89 -31.45
CA ALA A 162 -24.93 8.94 -32.54
C ALA A 162 -23.72 9.82 -32.21
N VAL A 163 -22.52 9.38 -32.61
CA VAL A 163 -21.23 10.09 -32.41
C VAL A 163 -21.17 11.36 -33.26
N LYS A 164 -21.08 12.54 -32.63
CA LYS A 164 -21.21 13.83 -33.33
C LYS A 164 -19.88 14.47 -33.80
N ARG A 165 -18.72 14.05 -33.28
CA ARG A 165 -17.34 14.36 -33.77
C ARG A 165 -16.32 13.77 -32.80
N GLU A 166 -15.14 13.36 -33.30
CA GLU A 166 -13.97 13.10 -32.44
C GLU A 166 -13.47 14.44 -31.89
N ALA A 167 -13.56 14.64 -30.57
CA ALA A 167 -13.03 15.83 -29.93
C ALA A 167 -11.51 15.66 -29.77
N THR A 168 -10.73 16.56 -30.38
CA THR A 168 -9.26 16.56 -30.27
C THR A 168 -8.80 17.65 -29.31
N GLN A 169 -7.67 17.45 -28.62
CA GLN A 169 -7.02 18.52 -27.83
C GLN A 169 -6.44 19.66 -28.69
N LYS A 170 -6.35 19.47 -30.01
CA LYS A 170 -5.87 20.48 -30.97
C LYS A 170 -6.94 21.56 -31.15
N ARG A 171 -6.50 22.79 -31.46
CA ARG A 171 -7.41 23.88 -31.83
C ARG A 171 -8.40 23.40 -32.89
N THR A 172 -9.67 23.38 -32.51
CA THR A 172 -10.78 23.22 -33.44
C THR A 172 -11.42 24.58 -33.67
N CYS A 173 -12.19 24.68 -34.74
CA CYS A 173 -13.10 25.78 -34.94
C CYS A 173 -14.48 25.23 -35.25
N GLY A 174 -15.46 25.95 -34.73
CA GLY A 174 -16.87 25.64 -34.79
C GLY A 174 -17.51 25.87 -36.15
N THR A 175 -18.84 25.83 -36.16
CA THR A 175 -19.61 26.28 -37.31
C THR A 175 -19.54 27.80 -37.44
N GLN A 176 -19.47 28.29 -38.67
CA GLN A 176 -19.58 29.71 -38.97
C GLN A 176 -21.00 30.21 -38.71
N ASP A 177 -21.12 31.44 -38.24
CA ASP A 177 -22.38 32.18 -38.22
C ASP A 177 -22.73 32.73 -39.61
N ALA A 178 -23.87 33.42 -39.70
CA ALA A 178 -24.35 34.01 -40.95
C ALA A 178 -23.43 35.10 -41.54
N GLN A 179 -22.51 35.63 -40.73
CA GLN A 179 -21.52 36.64 -41.13
C GLN A 179 -20.16 36.02 -41.50
N GLY A 180 -20.03 34.69 -41.47
CA GLY A 180 -18.77 33.99 -41.75
C GLY A 180 -17.78 34.01 -40.58
N ARG A 181 -18.26 34.35 -39.38
CA ARG A 181 -17.46 34.36 -38.15
C ARG A 181 -17.57 33.02 -37.44
N GLN A 182 -16.52 32.58 -36.77
CA GLN A 182 -16.51 31.33 -36.01
C GLN A 182 -15.74 31.47 -34.71
N VAL A 183 -16.13 30.68 -33.71
CA VAL A 183 -15.38 30.49 -32.48
C VAL A 183 -14.43 29.31 -32.66
N CYS A 184 -13.21 29.46 -32.17
CA CYS A 184 -12.24 28.38 -32.05
C CYS A 184 -11.86 28.25 -30.57
N ILE A 185 -11.74 27.02 -30.09
CA ILE A 185 -11.25 26.75 -28.73
C ILE A 185 -10.05 25.80 -28.79
N GLU A 186 -9.02 26.13 -28.01
CA GLU A 186 -7.79 25.34 -27.87
C GLU A 186 -7.56 25.06 -26.39
N LEU A 187 -7.28 23.80 -26.06
CA LEU A 187 -6.92 23.41 -24.70
C LEU A 187 -5.42 23.19 -24.61
N SER A 188 -4.86 23.62 -23.49
CA SER A 188 -3.45 23.46 -23.18
C SER A 188 -3.31 22.76 -21.84
N ALA A 189 -2.35 21.84 -21.75
CA ALA A 189 -1.99 21.21 -20.49
C ALA A 189 -1.50 22.26 -19.46
N PRO A 190 -1.48 21.94 -18.16
CA PRO A 190 -0.95 22.82 -17.13
C PRO A 190 0.44 23.38 -17.47
N THR A 191 0.58 24.71 -17.41
CA THR A 191 1.87 25.40 -17.57
C THR A 191 2.32 26.02 -16.26
N LYS A 192 3.58 26.48 -16.17
CA LYS A 192 4.05 27.24 -15.01
C LYS A 192 3.24 28.51 -14.81
N GLU A 193 2.82 29.18 -15.89
CA GLU A 193 1.96 30.36 -15.77
C GLU A 193 0.58 30.00 -15.23
N SER A 194 -0.06 28.92 -15.71
CA SER A 194 -1.40 28.55 -15.20
C SER A 194 -1.36 28.08 -13.76
N GLN A 195 -0.28 27.40 -13.34
CA GLN A 195 -0.06 27.06 -11.92
C GLN A 195 0.12 28.32 -11.05
N ALA A 196 0.88 29.32 -11.53
CA ALA A 196 1.06 30.57 -10.81
C ALA A 196 -0.27 31.34 -10.65
N ARG A 197 -1.08 31.42 -11.73
CA ARG A 197 -2.42 32.03 -11.68
C ARG A 197 -3.35 31.30 -10.72
N ALA A 198 -3.34 29.97 -10.74
CA ALA A 198 -4.15 29.16 -9.83
C ALA A 198 -3.74 29.35 -8.36
N LYS A 199 -2.44 29.50 -8.08
CA LYS A 199 -1.96 29.86 -6.74
C LYS A 199 -2.44 31.24 -6.32
N GLN A 200 -2.28 32.25 -7.18
CA GLN A 200 -2.74 33.61 -6.92
C GLN A 200 -4.25 33.68 -6.68
N ARG A 201 -5.04 32.91 -7.43
CA ARG A 201 -6.49 32.77 -7.22
C ARG A 201 -6.81 32.20 -5.84
N ALA A 202 -6.15 31.10 -5.45
CA ALA A 202 -6.39 30.49 -4.15
C ALA A 202 -6.11 31.48 -3.00
N GLU A 203 -5.04 32.29 -3.12
CA GLU A 203 -4.72 33.37 -2.18
C GLU A 203 -5.81 34.45 -2.19
N ALA A 204 -6.21 34.94 -3.36
CA ALA A 204 -7.25 35.97 -3.48
C ALA A 204 -8.61 35.54 -2.90
N LEU A 205 -8.99 34.27 -3.06
CA LEU A 205 -10.21 33.71 -2.45
C LEU A 205 -10.13 33.69 -0.92
N ARG A 206 -8.98 33.32 -0.35
CA ARG A 206 -8.75 33.34 1.09
C ARG A 206 -8.82 34.75 1.65
N ASP A 207 -8.15 35.69 1.00
CA ASP A 207 -8.16 37.11 1.39
C ASP A 207 -9.58 37.70 1.36
N ALA A 208 -10.37 37.34 0.34
CA ALA A 208 -11.76 37.78 0.21
C ALA A 208 -12.64 37.24 1.35
N GLU A 209 -12.55 35.94 1.68
CA GLU A 209 -13.30 35.35 2.78
C GLU A 209 -12.84 35.86 4.15
N GLU A 210 -11.54 36.08 4.34
CA GLU A 210 -11.03 36.70 5.57
C GLU A 210 -11.56 38.13 5.74
N ALA A 211 -11.52 38.94 4.68
CA ALA A 211 -12.03 40.31 4.69
C ALA A 211 -13.55 40.34 4.98
N LYS A 212 -14.32 39.42 4.40
CA LYS A 212 -15.75 39.25 4.67
C LYS A 212 -16.02 38.85 6.12
N ALA A 213 -15.26 37.90 6.66
CA ALA A 213 -15.35 37.48 8.05
C ALA A 213 -15.03 38.64 9.03
N ARG A 214 -14.00 39.44 8.74
CA ARG A 214 -13.67 40.65 9.53
C ARG A 214 -14.78 41.69 9.46
N LYS A 215 -15.36 41.93 8.28
CA LYS A 215 -16.53 42.83 8.12
C LYS A 215 -17.75 42.35 8.91
N ALA A 216 -17.90 41.04 9.10
CA ALA A 216 -18.92 40.44 9.94
C ALA A 216 -18.59 40.48 11.46
N GLY A 217 -17.54 41.20 11.86
CA GLY A 217 -17.18 41.41 13.27
C GLY A 217 -16.35 40.28 13.91
N LYS A 218 -15.86 39.31 13.12
CA LYS A 218 -14.98 38.26 13.63
C LYS A 218 -13.60 38.82 13.96
N SER A 219 -12.97 38.29 15.01
CA SER A 219 -11.58 38.61 15.35
C SER A 219 -10.62 38.15 14.23
N PRO A 220 -9.38 38.66 14.15
CA PRO A 220 -8.41 38.23 13.15
C PRO A 220 -8.17 36.71 13.14
N ALA A 221 -8.12 36.07 14.31
CA ALA A 221 -7.91 34.62 14.41
C ALA A 221 -9.12 33.81 13.92
N GLU A 222 -10.34 34.27 14.23
CA GLU A 222 -11.56 33.64 13.73
C GLU A 222 -11.73 33.84 12.22
N ALA A 223 -11.40 35.03 11.71
CA ALA A 223 -11.44 35.32 10.29
C ALA A 223 -10.44 34.46 9.50
N ALA A 224 -9.21 34.32 9.99
CA ALA A 224 -8.21 33.43 9.40
C ALA A 224 -8.67 31.96 9.39
N ARG A 225 -9.33 31.50 10.46
CA ARG A 225 -9.92 30.13 10.50
C ARG A 225 -11.03 29.95 9.47
N VAL A 226 -11.88 30.95 9.27
CA VAL A 226 -12.94 30.93 8.25
C VAL A 226 -12.34 30.87 6.85
N ALA A 227 -11.33 31.70 6.58
CA ALA A 227 -10.64 31.73 5.29
C ALA A 227 -9.86 30.45 4.98
N ALA A 228 -9.47 29.69 6.01
CA ALA A 228 -8.81 28.39 5.83
C ALA A 228 -9.79 27.24 5.54
N ALA A 229 -11.08 27.42 5.83
CA ALA A 229 -12.10 26.41 5.59
C ALA A 229 -12.48 26.37 4.10
N ALA A 230 -12.82 25.18 3.61
CA ALA A 230 -13.34 25.03 2.26
C ALA A 230 -14.65 25.83 2.08
N PRO A 231 -14.81 26.56 0.97
CA PRO A 231 -16.06 27.26 0.70
C PRO A 231 -17.18 26.26 0.42
N ALA A 232 -18.43 26.65 0.70
CA ALA A 232 -19.60 25.77 0.53
C ALA A 232 -19.85 25.31 -0.92
N VAL A 233 -19.18 25.92 -1.90
CA VAL A 233 -19.22 25.50 -3.31
C VAL A 233 -18.29 24.30 -3.58
N GLU A 234 -17.27 24.06 -2.76
CA GLU A 234 -16.26 23.01 -2.95
C GLU A 234 -16.86 21.63 -2.66
N LEU A 235 -16.71 20.68 -3.60
CA LEU A 235 -17.23 19.32 -3.46
C LEU A 235 -16.38 18.46 -2.53
N VAL A 236 -15.06 18.68 -2.56
CA VAL A 236 -14.06 17.92 -1.79
C VAL A 236 -13.35 18.87 -0.84
N ASP A 237 -13.75 18.89 0.43
CA ASP A 237 -13.33 19.90 1.40
C ASP A 237 -11.80 20.04 1.52
N TRP A 238 -11.07 18.92 1.58
CA TRP A 238 -9.62 18.97 1.70
C TRP A 238 -8.95 19.49 0.42
N CYS A 239 -9.61 19.50 -0.74
CA CYS A 239 -9.02 20.01 -1.98
C CYS A 239 -8.61 21.50 -1.87
N TYR A 240 -9.37 22.27 -1.10
CA TYR A 240 -9.14 23.71 -0.93
C TYR A 240 -7.77 24.04 -0.33
N ASP A 241 -7.29 23.23 0.62
CA ASP A 241 -6.05 23.48 1.35
C ASP A 241 -4.79 22.97 0.65
N LYS A 242 -4.94 22.10 -0.37
CA LYS A 242 -3.82 21.42 -1.03
C LYS A 242 -3.05 22.30 -2.01
N PRO A 243 -1.76 22.01 -2.25
CA PRO A 243 -0.96 22.74 -3.22
C PRO A 243 -1.51 22.61 -4.64
N VAL A 244 -1.44 23.71 -5.39
CA VAL A 244 -1.75 23.74 -6.83
C VAL A 244 -0.68 22.98 -7.62
N GLY A 245 -1.09 22.32 -8.71
CA GLY A 245 -0.18 21.61 -9.62
C GLY A 245 0.08 20.15 -9.23
N LYS A 246 -0.62 19.65 -8.22
CA LYS A 246 -0.69 18.23 -7.88
C LYS A 246 -2.11 17.73 -8.07
N ASP A 247 -2.24 16.53 -8.62
CA ASP A 247 -3.48 15.79 -8.65
C ASP A 247 -3.43 14.80 -7.49
N LEU A 248 -4.40 14.89 -6.58
CA LEU A 248 -4.43 14.12 -5.34
C LEU A 248 -5.69 13.25 -5.31
N MET A 249 -5.58 12.06 -4.72
CA MET A 249 -6.66 11.10 -4.62
C MET A 249 -6.68 10.42 -3.26
N SER A 250 -7.89 10.10 -2.80
CA SER A 250 -8.18 9.09 -1.78
C SER A 250 -9.05 7.99 -2.38
N ARG A 251 -9.37 6.95 -1.60
CA ARG A 251 -10.30 5.89 -2.04
C ARG A 251 -11.67 6.40 -2.51
N THR A 252 -12.09 7.58 -2.08
CA THR A 252 -13.42 8.11 -2.35
C THR A 252 -13.41 9.48 -3.02
N GLU A 253 -12.28 10.16 -3.11
CA GLU A 253 -12.25 11.55 -3.59
C GLU A 253 -11.03 11.80 -4.47
N ALA A 254 -11.17 12.65 -5.49
CA ALA A 254 -10.07 13.14 -6.30
C ALA A 254 -10.15 14.66 -6.44
N CYS A 255 -8.98 15.31 -6.44
CA CYS A 255 -8.81 16.75 -6.51
C CYS A 255 -7.71 17.09 -7.51
N LEU A 256 -8.08 17.80 -8.57
CA LEU A 256 -7.20 18.23 -9.65
C LEU A 256 -7.24 19.75 -9.72
N LYS A 257 -6.28 20.41 -9.07
CA LYS A 257 -6.27 21.88 -8.91
C LYS A 257 -5.76 22.65 -10.13
N ASN A 258 -5.39 21.95 -11.19
CA ASN A 258 -5.08 22.53 -12.49
C ASN A 258 -5.12 21.44 -13.55
N ILE A 259 -6.18 21.39 -14.35
CA ILE A 259 -6.30 20.46 -15.48
C ILE A 259 -5.94 21.12 -16.82
N GLY A 260 -5.46 22.36 -16.80
CA GLY A 260 -5.06 23.12 -17.98
C GLY A 260 -5.82 24.43 -18.16
N SER A 261 -5.60 25.04 -19.32
CA SER A 261 -6.22 26.31 -19.72
C SER A 261 -6.87 26.19 -21.10
N ALA A 262 -7.96 26.92 -21.31
CA ALA A 262 -8.58 27.11 -22.62
C ALA A 262 -8.26 28.49 -23.17
N LYS A 263 -7.92 28.55 -24.46
CA LYS A 263 -7.89 29.78 -25.24
C LYS A 263 -9.01 29.77 -26.27
N LEU A 264 -9.92 30.71 -26.14
CA LEU A 264 -10.97 31.00 -27.10
C LEU A 264 -10.47 32.07 -28.07
N THR A 265 -10.74 31.90 -29.36
CA THR A 265 -10.48 32.90 -30.39
C THR A 265 -11.71 33.04 -31.27
N PHE A 266 -12.25 34.25 -31.37
CA PHE A 266 -13.34 34.57 -32.29
C PHE A 266 -12.75 35.21 -33.55
N VAL A 267 -13.06 34.68 -34.72
CA VAL A 267 -12.48 35.12 -36.00
C VAL A 267 -13.55 35.34 -37.05
N ASP A 268 -13.32 36.29 -37.95
CA ASP A 268 -14.06 36.46 -39.20
C ASP A 268 -13.20 35.85 -40.33
N ILE A 269 -13.60 34.69 -40.85
CA ILE A 269 -12.83 34.03 -41.91
C ILE A 269 -12.99 34.76 -43.24
N GLY A 270 -14.17 35.33 -43.49
CA GLY A 270 -14.44 36.07 -44.72
C GLY A 270 -13.55 37.29 -44.89
N ARG A 271 -13.06 37.84 -43.76
CA ARG A 271 -12.15 38.99 -43.73
C ARG A 271 -10.72 38.65 -43.34
N ASP A 272 -10.44 37.41 -42.94
CA ASP A 272 -9.16 36.98 -42.37
C ASP A 272 -8.71 37.83 -41.16
N VAL A 273 -9.66 38.14 -40.26
CA VAL A 273 -9.43 38.99 -39.08
C VAL A 273 -9.79 38.24 -37.80
N THR A 274 -8.96 38.41 -36.77
CA THR A 274 -9.32 37.99 -35.40
C THR A 274 -10.07 39.11 -34.69
N ILE A 275 -11.24 38.78 -34.15
CA ILE A 275 -12.15 39.72 -33.48
C ILE A 275 -11.77 39.88 -32.02
N GLY A 276 -11.53 38.77 -31.30
CA GLY A 276 -11.16 38.82 -29.89
C GLY A 276 -10.74 37.47 -29.31
N PHE A 277 -10.20 37.51 -28.09
CA PHE A 277 -9.72 36.36 -27.34
C PHE A 277 -10.36 36.27 -25.96
N ALA A 278 -10.42 35.06 -25.43
CA ALA A 278 -10.63 34.84 -24.01
C ALA A 278 -9.79 33.67 -23.51
N THR A 279 -9.37 33.72 -22.25
CA THR A 279 -8.56 32.67 -21.61
C THR A 279 -9.22 32.23 -20.32
N PHE A 280 -9.23 30.93 -20.06
CA PHE A 280 -9.83 30.32 -18.88
C PHE A 280 -8.93 29.26 -18.27
N ASP A 281 -8.95 29.12 -16.95
CA ASP A 281 -8.28 28.03 -16.22
C ASP A 281 -9.31 27.05 -15.64
N PHE A 282 -8.95 25.78 -15.59
CA PHE A 282 -9.85 24.69 -15.20
C PHE A 282 -9.31 23.87 -14.04
N GLU A 283 -10.22 23.42 -13.19
CA GLU A 283 -9.96 22.49 -12.12
C GLU A 283 -11.10 21.45 -12.02
N GLN A 284 -10.85 20.31 -11.39
CA GLN A 284 -11.82 19.21 -11.30
C GLN A 284 -11.79 18.50 -9.94
N ARG A 285 -12.98 18.04 -9.50
CA ARG A 285 -13.14 17.16 -8.34
C ARG A 285 -14.06 16.01 -8.67
N ILE A 286 -13.83 14.89 -7.99
CA ILE A 286 -14.69 13.71 -8.01
C ILE A 286 -14.90 13.26 -6.57
N LYS A 287 -16.13 12.90 -6.20
CA LYS A 287 -16.47 12.36 -4.89
C LYS A 287 -17.37 11.15 -5.04
N ALA A 288 -16.83 9.96 -4.78
CA ALA A 288 -17.53 8.70 -4.77
C ALA A 288 -18.00 8.37 -3.35
N TYR A 289 -19.23 7.87 -3.22
CA TYR A 289 -19.82 7.56 -1.92
C TYR A 289 -19.83 6.05 -1.68
N PRO A 290 -19.08 5.54 -0.69
CA PRO A 290 -18.90 4.10 -0.51
C PRO A 290 -20.16 3.40 0.02
N ASN A 291 -21.15 4.14 0.51
CA ASN A 291 -22.42 3.61 1.01
C ASN A 291 -23.48 4.72 1.16
N LYS A 292 -24.73 4.31 1.42
CA LYS A 292 -25.89 5.19 1.71
C LYS A 292 -25.63 6.22 2.81
N GLY A 293 -24.90 5.86 3.88
CA GLY A 293 -24.62 6.80 4.97
C GLY A 293 -23.78 7.99 4.53
N ALA A 294 -23.00 7.84 3.46
CA ALA A 294 -22.12 8.89 2.93
C ALA A 294 -22.83 9.81 1.91
N SER A 295 -23.73 9.29 1.07
CA SER A 295 -24.50 10.10 0.08
C SER A 295 -25.88 10.53 0.57
N GLY A 296 -26.47 9.81 1.53
CA GLY A 296 -27.89 9.90 1.88
C GLY A 296 -28.83 9.17 0.92
N SER A 297 -28.31 8.47 -0.10
CA SER A 297 -29.07 7.82 -1.17
C SER A 297 -29.09 6.28 -1.01
N ASP A 298 -30.19 5.63 -1.42
CA ASP A 298 -30.28 4.16 -1.51
C ASP A 298 -29.53 3.58 -2.72
N PHE A 299 -29.07 4.44 -3.62
CA PHE A 299 -28.30 4.08 -4.80
C PHE A 299 -26.81 4.25 -4.56
N ALA A 300 -26.00 3.55 -5.37
CA ALA A 300 -24.59 3.87 -5.47
C ALA A 300 -24.46 5.23 -6.16
N GLU A 301 -23.57 6.09 -5.68
CA GLU A 301 -23.50 7.47 -6.13
C GLU A 301 -22.06 7.98 -6.21
N PHE A 302 -21.83 8.86 -7.17
CA PHE A 302 -20.66 9.72 -7.20
C PHE A 302 -21.00 11.07 -7.82
N ASP A 303 -20.30 12.10 -7.37
CA ASP A 303 -20.41 13.47 -7.85
C ASP A 303 -19.15 13.87 -8.60
N GLN A 304 -19.34 14.75 -9.58
CA GLN A 304 -18.27 15.41 -10.29
C GLN A 304 -18.48 16.92 -10.21
N GLN A 305 -17.37 17.65 -10.13
CA GLN A 305 -17.40 19.10 -10.16
C GLN A 305 -16.28 19.66 -11.03
N ILE A 306 -16.61 20.64 -11.86
CA ILE A 306 -15.65 21.45 -12.61
C ILE A 306 -15.67 22.88 -12.08
N ALA A 307 -14.50 23.49 -11.94
CA ALA A 307 -14.36 24.93 -11.69
C ALA A 307 -13.72 25.58 -12.91
N ILE A 308 -14.38 26.60 -13.44
CA ILE A 308 -13.90 27.38 -14.58
C ILE A 308 -13.67 28.81 -14.09
N THR A 309 -12.46 29.34 -14.31
CA THR A 309 -12.13 30.72 -13.93
C THR A 309 -11.69 31.52 -15.14
N PRO A 310 -12.29 32.69 -15.42
CA PRO A 310 -11.82 33.59 -16.46
C PRO A 310 -10.47 34.19 -16.08
N VAL A 311 -9.55 34.21 -17.04
CA VAL A 311 -8.24 34.87 -16.93
C VAL A 311 -8.26 36.21 -17.66
N SER A 312 -8.87 36.25 -18.83
CA SER A 312 -9.09 37.47 -19.63
C SER A 312 -10.24 37.26 -20.59
N ILE A 313 -11.00 38.32 -20.87
CA ILE A 313 -12.06 38.35 -21.89
C ILE A 313 -11.94 39.69 -22.63
N ASP A 314 -11.74 39.64 -23.95
CA ASP A 314 -11.71 40.84 -24.78
C ASP A 314 -13.14 41.41 -24.95
N GLN A 315 -13.25 42.74 -25.01
CA GLN A 315 -14.54 43.46 -25.09
C GLN A 315 -15.32 43.12 -26.36
N GLU A 316 -14.61 42.81 -27.44
CA GLU A 316 -15.18 42.45 -28.74
C GLU A 316 -15.93 41.12 -28.73
N LEU A 317 -15.82 40.33 -27.66
CA LEU A 317 -16.62 39.12 -27.47
C LEU A 317 -17.99 39.40 -26.87
N GLU A 318 -18.17 40.57 -26.24
CA GLU A 318 -19.36 41.02 -25.47
C GLU A 318 -19.70 40.16 -24.24
N GLY A 319 -19.33 38.88 -24.24
CA GLY A 319 -19.51 37.93 -23.16
C GLY A 319 -19.15 36.53 -23.62
N VAL A 320 -18.96 35.60 -22.68
CA VAL A 320 -18.64 34.20 -22.94
C VAL A 320 -19.55 33.30 -22.12
N THR A 321 -20.16 32.32 -22.79
CA THR A 321 -20.87 31.23 -22.13
C THR A 321 -20.13 29.90 -22.33
N MET A 322 -19.94 29.14 -21.26
CA MET A 322 -19.40 27.79 -21.29
C MET A 322 -20.40 26.78 -20.73
N LYS A 323 -20.68 25.74 -21.52
CA LYS A 323 -21.43 24.57 -21.12
C LYS A 323 -20.47 23.40 -20.88
N TRP A 324 -20.56 22.79 -19.71
CA TRP A 324 -19.85 21.54 -19.42
C TRP A 324 -20.65 20.35 -19.92
N ASN A 325 -20.03 19.53 -20.78
CA ASN A 325 -20.58 18.27 -21.24
C ASN A 325 -19.83 17.13 -20.54
N ALA A 326 -20.41 16.61 -19.46
CA ALA A 326 -19.95 15.41 -18.79
C ALA A 326 -20.51 14.16 -19.48
N GLY A 327 -19.62 13.32 -19.98
CA GLY A 327 -19.92 12.01 -20.55
C GLY A 327 -19.56 10.90 -19.58
N LEU A 328 -20.23 9.75 -19.72
CA LEU A 328 -19.98 8.56 -18.92
C LEU A 328 -20.29 7.28 -19.70
N SER A 329 -19.54 6.22 -19.46
CA SER A 329 -19.78 4.88 -20.02
C SER A 329 -20.61 4.03 -19.06
N CYS A 330 -21.90 4.33 -18.93
CA CYS A 330 -22.77 3.56 -18.03
C CYS A 330 -24.23 3.65 -18.45
N SER A 331 -24.83 2.48 -18.67
CA SER A 331 -26.24 2.34 -19.09
C SER A 331 -27.21 2.34 -17.91
N SER A 332 -26.73 1.96 -16.72
CA SER A 332 -27.51 1.92 -15.48
C SER A 332 -27.37 3.20 -14.65
N CYS A 333 -26.83 4.26 -15.26
CA CYS A 333 -26.57 5.51 -14.59
C CYS A 333 -27.59 6.58 -14.94
N VAL A 334 -28.00 7.34 -13.94
CA VAL A 334 -28.82 8.55 -14.11
C VAL A 334 -28.00 9.72 -13.62
N THR A 335 -27.91 10.75 -14.45
CA THR A 335 -27.08 11.94 -14.17
C THR A 335 -27.95 13.18 -14.09
N SER A 336 -27.73 13.98 -13.05
CA SER A 336 -28.46 15.23 -12.85
C SER A 336 -28.12 16.25 -13.93
N LYS A 337 -28.94 17.30 -14.05
CA LYS A 337 -28.50 18.51 -14.74
C LYS A 337 -27.32 19.13 -13.98
N THR A 338 -26.43 19.80 -14.71
CA THR A 338 -25.36 20.59 -14.10
C THR A 338 -25.95 21.72 -13.28
N ARG A 339 -25.59 21.81 -12.00
CA ARG A 339 -25.88 22.96 -11.15
C ARG A 339 -24.69 23.90 -11.21
N TRP A 340 -24.88 25.09 -11.77
CA TRP A 340 -23.85 26.14 -11.77
C TRP A 340 -24.00 27.06 -10.57
N ALA A 341 -22.87 27.37 -9.94
CA ALA A 341 -22.78 28.36 -8.89
C ALA A 341 -21.54 29.25 -9.04
N ASP A 342 -21.57 30.44 -8.44
CA ASP A 342 -20.39 31.28 -8.28
C ASP A 342 -19.50 30.81 -7.11
N ASN A 343 -18.37 31.50 -6.89
CA ASN A 343 -17.46 31.23 -5.78
C ASN A 343 -18.12 31.38 -4.39
N GLN A 344 -19.26 32.06 -4.29
CA GLN A 344 -20.02 32.23 -3.05
C GLN A 344 -21.19 31.23 -2.94
N ASN A 345 -21.25 30.23 -3.83
CA ASN A 345 -22.29 29.21 -3.91
C ASN A 345 -23.69 29.78 -4.29
N ASN A 346 -23.76 30.97 -4.87
CA ASN A 346 -25.01 31.49 -5.41
C ASN A 346 -25.30 30.85 -6.78
N PRO A 347 -26.57 30.56 -7.13
CA PRO A 347 -26.92 30.05 -8.45
C PRO A 347 -26.41 30.95 -9.58
N ALA A 348 -25.74 30.35 -10.57
CA ALA A 348 -25.14 31.07 -11.70
C ALA A 348 -25.79 30.74 -13.06
N GLY A 349 -27.08 30.37 -13.04
CA GLY A 349 -27.85 30.01 -14.24
C GLY A 349 -27.66 28.56 -14.70
N ASP A 350 -28.06 28.29 -15.95
CA ASP A 350 -28.00 26.95 -16.56
C ASP A 350 -26.63 26.61 -17.16
N ASN A 351 -25.80 27.62 -17.41
CA ASN A 351 -24.43 27.51 -17.95
C ASN A 351 -23.51 28.47 -17.20
N ALA A 352 -22.19 28.30 -17.35
CA ALA A 352 -21.24 29.27 -16.83
C ALA A 352 -21.18 30.50 -17.74
N TYR A 353 -21.51 31.67 -17.21
CA TYR A 353 -21.52 32.93 -17.95
C TYR A 353 -20.62 33.99 -17.33
N TRP A 354 -19.96 34.77 -18.19
CA TRP A 354 -19.19 35.96 -17.87
C TRP A 354 -19.43 37.05 -18.93
N ASP A 355 -19.71 38.26 -18.48
CA ASP A 355 -19.63 39.46 -19.30
C ASP A 355 -18.15 39.80 -19.58
N ALA A 356 -17.85 40.58 -20.61
CA ALA A 356 -16.50 41.03 -20.93
C ALA A 356 -15.79 41.78 -19.79
N ASP A 357 -16.53 42.39 -18.86
CA ASP A 357 -15.99 43.04 -17.66
C ASP A 357 -15.84 42.08 -16.45
N ASP A 358 -16.42 40.88 -16.49
CA ASP A 358 -16.44 39.91 -15.38
C ASP A 358 -15.24 38.94 -15.40
N TRP A 359 -14.04 39.47 -15.56
CA TRP A 359 -12.81 38.68 -15.42
C TRP A 359 -12.03 39.08 -14.17
N SER A 360 -12.13 38.26 -13.13
CA SER A 360 -11.31 38.38 -11.92
C SER A 360 -10.98 36.99 -11.36
N PRO A 361 -9.93 36.85 -10.52
CA PRO A 361 -9.65 35.60 -9.82
C PRO A 361 -10.83 35.11 -8.96
N THR A 362 -11.76 36.01 -8.60
CA THR A 362 -12.95 35.72 -7.80
C THR A 362 -14.22 35.53 -8.62
N SER A 363 -14.14 35.55 -9.95
CA SER A 363 -15.29 35.36 -10.86
C SER A 363 -15.44 33.90 -11.31
N GLY A 364 -15.06 32.92 -10.48
CA GLY A 364 -15.16 31.50 -10.82
C GLY A 364 -16.60 31.01 -10.94
N ARG A 365 -16.82 30.04 -11.84
CA ARG A 365 -18.09 29.30 -11.98
C ARG A 365 -17.85 27.81 -11.76
N TRP A 366 -18.68 27.22 -10.92
CA TRP A 366 -18.56 25.85 -10.44
C TRP A 366 -19.77 25.05 -10.91
N GLY A 367 -19.52 24.04 -11.74
CA GLY A 367 -20.56 23.15 -12.25
C GLY A 367 -20.49 21.83 -11.51
N THR A 368 -21.56 21.44 -10.81
CA THR A 368 -21.66 20.16 -10.11
C THR A 368 -22.69 19.26 -10.79
N ILE A 369 -22.35 17.99 -10.93
CA ILE A 369 -23.23 16.94 -11.44
C ILE A 369 -23.20 15.76 -10.46
N GLN A 370 -24.38 15.21 -10.19
CA GLN A 370 -24.56 13.99 -9.41
C GLN A 370 -24.93 12.84 -10.35
N THR A 371 -24.28 11.69 -10.17
CA THR A 371 -24.57 10.47 -10.92
C THR A 371 -24.93 9.34 -9.95
N THR A 372 -26.12 8.78 -10.11
CA THR A 372 -26.55 7.57 -9.41
C THR A 372 -26.42 6.36 -10.31
N TRP A 373 -26.08 5.21 -9.74
CA TRP A 373 -25.99 3.92 -10.40
C TRP A 373 -26.98 2.94 -9.77
N SER A 374 -27.77 2.28 -10.62
CA SER A 374 -28.80 1.31 -10.22
C SER A 374 -28.60 -0.07 -10.85
N GLY A 375 -27.38 -0.39 -11.26
CA GLY A 375 -27.04 -1.70 -11.83
C GLY A 375 -26.99 -2.81 -10.78
N THR A 376 -26.56 -4.00 -11.20
CA THR A 376 -26.27 -5.14 -10.32
C THR A 376 -24.86 -5.65 -10.58
N GLY A 377 -24.23 -6.26 -9.58
CA GLY A 377 -22.83 -6.66 -9.63
C GLY A 377 -21.90 -5.46 -9.46
N LYS A 378 -20.93 -5.29 -10.36
CA LYS A 378 -19.97 -4.18 -10.36
C LYS A 378 -19.81 -3.60 -11.76
N GLU A 379 -19.65 -2.29 -11.85
CA GLU A 379 -19.40 -1.57 -13.09
C GLU A 379 -18.30 -0.53 -12.86
N THR A 380 -17.31 -0.49 -13.77
CA THR A 380 -16.32 0.59 -13.82
C THR A 380 -16.79 1.59 -14.86
N ILE A 381 -16.90 2.85 -14.46
CA ILE A 381 -17.58 3.89 -15.23
C ILE A 381 -16.51 4.85 -15.75
N ASP A 382 -16.20 4.78 -17.04
CA ASP A 382 -15.31 5.73 -17.68
C ASP A 382 -16.00 7.09 -17.80
N LEU A 383 -15.29 8.15 -17.44
CA LEU A 383 -15.77 9.52 -17.51
C LEU A 383 -15.16 10.21 -18.72
N GLY A 384 -15.89 11.15 -19.29
CA GLY A 384 -15.43 11.99 -20.39
C GLY A 384 -15.81 13.45 -20.15
N TRP A 385 -14.93 14.37 -20.51
CA TRP A 385 -15.15 15.78 -20.23
C TRP A 385 -14.88 16.63 -21.46
N SER A 386 -15.84 17.47 -21.80
CA SER A 386 -15.67 18.52 -22.80
C SER A 386 -16.42 19.79 -22.39
N VAL A 387 -16.03 20.92 -22.96
CA VAL A 387 -16.74 22.19 -22.80
C VAL A 387 -17.09 22.74 -24.17
N THR A 388 -18.33 23.18 -24.31
CA THR A 388 -18.78 23.96 -25.46
C THR A 388 -18.78 25.43 -25.08
N ALA A 389 -18.14 26.27 -25.89
CA ALA A 389 -18.07 27.71 -25.66
C ALA A 389 -18.81 28.48 -26.76
N THR A 390 -19.48 29.56 -26.37
CA THR A 390 -20.11 30.56 -27.24
C THR A 390 -19.73 31.97 -26.80
N VAL A 391 -19.93 32.95 -27.68
CA VAL A 391 -19.68 34.37 -27.41
C VAL A 391 -20.92 35.20 -27.70
N ASP A 392 -21.17 36.26 -26.93
CA ASP A 392 -22.38 37.07 -27.07
C ASP A 392 -22.38 37.91 -28.35
N ALA A 393 -21.19 38.22 -28.90
CA ALA A 393 -21.03 38.87 -30.20
C ALA A 393 -21.59 38.06 -31.39
N SER A 394 -22.05 36.82 -31.17
CA SER A 394 -22.69 35.97 -32.19
C SER A 394 -23.74 35.02 -31.61
N ASP A 395 -24.95 35.07 -32.16
CA ASP A 395 -26.08 34.20 -31.76
C ASP A 395 -25.91 32.70 -32.08
N THR A 396 -24.90 32.29 -32.87
CA THR A 396 -24.79 30.90 -33.37
C THR A 396 -23.39 30.28 -33.39
N ALA A 397 -22.33 31.08 -33.39
CA ALA A 397 -20.96 30.59 -33.35
C ALA A 397 -20.67 29.86 -32.02
N SER A 398 -20.27 28.59 -32.13
CA SER A 398 -19.97 27.73 -30.99
C SER A 398 -18.91 26.71 -31.35
N ASP A 399 -18.05 26.33 -30.41
CA ASP A 399 -17.10 25.25 -30.60
C ASP A 399 -16.91 24.43 -29.31
N THR A 400 -16.45 23.19 -29.44
CA THR A 400 -16.31 22.24 -28.31
C THR A 400 -14.89 21.70 -28.21
N ALA A 401 -14.31 21.78 -27.01
CA ALA A 401 -13.00 21.21 -26.69
C ALA A 401 -13.08 20.09 -25.67
N SER A 402 -12.17 19.12 -25.76
CA SER A 402 -12.11 17.92 -24.91
C SER A 402 -10.99 17.99 -23.87
N PHE A 403 -11.33 17.80 -22.59
CA PHE A 403 -10.40 17.61 -21.47
C PHE A 403 -9.95 16.15 -21.27
N GLY A 404 -10.46 15.26 -22.13
CA GLY A 404 -10.18 13.83 -22.15
C GLY A 404 -11.10 13.02 -21.26
N THR A 405 -10.56 11.93 -20.72
CA THR A 405 -11.31 10.89 -20.02
C THR A 405 -10.74 10.61 -18.64
N SER A 406 -11.40 9.72 -17.89
CA SER A 406 -10.96 9.20 -16.60
C SER A 406 -9.66 8.38 -16.63
N GLY A 407 -8.93 8.36 -17.74
CA GLY A 407 -7.74 7.56 -17.97
C GLY A 407 -7.84 6.73 -19.24
N ILE A 408 -6.73 6.11 -19.63
CA ILE A 408 -6.72 5.09 -20.69
C ILE A 408 -7.31 3.78 -20.17
N ASP A 409 -7.81 2.93 -21.08
CA ASP A 409 -8.50 1.69 -20.74
C ASP A 409 -7.73 0.76 -19.78
N SER A 410 -6.40 0.76 -19.85
CA SER A 410 -5.54 -0.09 -19.01
C SER A 410 -5.27 0.45 -17.61
N VAL A 411 -5.57 1.74 -17.33
CA VAL A 411 -5.21 2.40 -16.07
C VAL A 411 -6.43 2.98 -15.35
N ARG A 412 -7.27 3.75 -16.07
CA ARG A 412 -8.56 4.27 -15.59
C ARG A 412 -8.48 4.94 -14.20
N GLU A 413 -7.50 5.83 -14.02
CA GLU A 413 -7.11 6.44 -12.75
C GLU A 413 -8.29 7.09 -12.01
N LEU A 414 -9.16 7.79 -12.74
CA LEU A 414 -10.26 8.58 -12.20
C LEU A 414 -11.63 7.90 -12.37
N ALA A 415 -11.68 6.67 -12.89
CA ALA A 415 -12.93 5.99 -13.20
C ALA A 415 -13.56 5.46 -11.90
N PRO A 416 -14.77 5.91 -11.50
CA PRO A 416 -15.45 5.33 -10.36
C PRO A 416 -15.83 3.88 -10.65
N ARG A 417 -15.71 3.02 -9.65
CA ARG A 417 -16.36 1.71 -9.64
C ARG A 417 -17.54 1.76 -8.69
N CYS A 418 -18.72 1.43 -9.20
CA CYS A 418 -19.93 1.23 -8.40
C CYS A 418 -20.26 -0.27 -8.33
N ASP A 419 -20.79 -0.72 -7.19
CA ASP A 419 -21.21 -2.10 -7.00
C ASP A 419 -22.33 -2.24 -5.97
N ASP A 420 -22.99 -3.41 -5.95
CA ASP A 420 -23.95 -3.85 -4.92
C ASP A 420 -23.49 -5.13 -4.19
N ILE A 421 -22.21 -5.49 -4.32
CA ILE A 421 -21.66 -6.80 -3.94
C ILE A 421 -21.30 -6.89 -2.46
N VAL A 422 -20.84 -5.79 -1.87
CA VAL A 422 -20.31 -5.78 -0.50
C VAL A 422 -21.41 -6.13 0.50
N LYS A 423 -21.35 -7.35 1.06
CA LYS A 423 -22.34 -7.88 2.00
C LYS A 423 -22.52 -6.97 3.21
N GLY A 424 -23.79 -6.70 3.55
CA GLY A 424 -24.14 -5.87 4.71
C GLY A 424 -23.93 -4.38 4.49
N SER A 425 -23.54 -3.95 3.28
CA SER A 425 -23.46 -2.55 2.88
C SER A 425 -24.49 -2.26 1.79
N ALA A 426 -25.04 -1.05 1.78
CA ALA A 426 -25.83 -0.57 0.64
C ALA A 426 -24.93 -0.46 -0.61
N PRO A 427 -25.51 -0.37 -1.83
CA PRO A 427 -24.75 -0.04 -3.02
C PRO A 427 -23.91 1.24 -2.82
N GLY A 428 -22.76 1.32 -3.50
CA GLY A 428 -21.82 2.42 -3.32
C GLY A 428 -20.75 2.45 -4.40
N CYS A 429 -20.02 3.55 -4.47
CA CYS A 429 -18.95 3.77 -5.42
C CYS A 429 -17.63 4.13 -4.71
N VAL A 430 -16.52 3.79 -5.34
CA VAL A 430 -15.15 4.13 -4.91
C VAL A 430 -14.27 4.45 -6.12
N LEU A 431 -13.09 5.04 -5.87
CA LEU A 431 -12.02 5.19 -6.85
C LEU A 431 -11.05 4.01 -6.69
N PRO A 432 -11.14 2.97 -7.54
CA PRO A 432 -10.41 1.72 -7.35
C PRO A 432 -8.91 1.84 -7.62
N PHE A 433 -8.48 2.90 -8.30
CA PHE A 433 -7.07 3.12 -8.62
C PHE A 433 -6.22 3.40 -7.37
N PHE A 434 -6.79 4.09 -6.38
CA PHE A 434 -6.15 4.40 -5.09
C PHE A 434 -5.68 3.13 -4.36
N LYS A 435 -4.42 3.13 -3.90
CA LYS A 435 -3.81 1.97 -3.22
C LYS A 435 -3.95 2.11 -1.72
N LEU A 436 -4.69 1.18 -1.12
CA LEU A 436 -4.99 1.23 0.32
C LEU A 436 -3.78 0.82 1.16
N ASP A 437 -3.73 1.34 2.38
CA ASP A 437 -2.80 0.92 3.43
C ASP A 437 -3.50 0.19 4.56
N TRP A 438 -3.03 -1.00 4.88
CA TRP A 438 -3.28 -1.61 6.18
C TRP A 438 -2.05 -1.47 7.06
N THR A 439 -2.17 -0.70 8.13
CA THR A 439 -1.07 -0.52 9.09
C THR A 439 -1.24 -1.48 10.25
N VAL A 440 -0.36 -2.48 10.33
CA VAL A 440 -0.35 -3.41 11.47
C VAL A 440 0.12 -2.65 12.70
N ASP A 441 -0.66 -2.70 13.77
CA ASP A 441 -0.30 -2.10 15.05
C ASP A 441 0.85 -2.88 15.71
N THR A 442 2.09 -2.55 15.34
CA THR A 442 3.28 -3.25 15.83
C THR A 442 3.60 -2.96 17.29
N ASN A 443 2.95 -1.99 17.93
CA ASN A 443 3.01 -1.85 19.39
C ASN A 443 2.26 -3.00 20.06
N LEU A 444 1.06 -3.35 19.58
CA LEU A 444 0.23 -4.42 20.13
C LEU A 444 0.60 -5.81 19.59
N TYR A 445 1.05 -5.88 18.34
CA TYR A 445 1.31 -7.13 17.62
C TYR A 445 2.75 -7.22 17.05
N PRO A 446 3.80 -6.98 17.85
CA PRO A 446 5.17 -6.89 17.36
C PRO A 446 5.72 -8.19 16.73
N ALA A 447 5.28 -9.37 17.17
CA ALA A 447 5.69 -10.66 16.61
C ALA A 447 5.13 -10.87 15.19
N ALA A 448 3.84 -10.60 15.01
CA ALA A 448 3.19 -10.65 13.70
C ALA A 448 3.84 -9.62 12.75
N GLY A 449 4.04 -8.39 13.22
CA GLY A 449 4.70 -7.34 12.44
C GLY A 449 6.14 -7.69 12.04
N ALA A 450 6.92 -8.28 12.95
CA ALA A 450 8.27 -8.76 12.69
C ALA A 450 8.29 -9.85 11.61
N TYR A 451 7.37 -10.80 11.71
CA TYR A 451 7.21 -11.89 10.74
C TYR A 451 6.84 -11.35 9.36
N TYR A 452 5.82 -10.49 9.27
CA TYR A 452 5.39 -9.89 8.00
C TYR A 452 6.51 -9.07 7.36
N TRP A 453 7.27 -8.32 8.17
CA TRP A 453 8.39 -7.52 7.65
C TRP A 453 9.46 -8.42 7.06
N TYR A 454 9.84 -9.47 7.79
CA TYR A 454 10.82 -10.44 7.32
C TYR A 454 10.40 -11.03 5.98
N MET A 455 9.13 -11.47 5.87
CA MET A 455 8.61 -12.05 4.63
C MET A 455 8.57 -11.04 3.48
N GLN A 456 8.18 -9.78 3.71
CA GLN A 456 8.30 -8.71 2.71
C GLN A 456 9.73 -8.53 2.20
N GLN A 457 10.75 -8.73 3.04
CA GLN A 457 12.15 -8.60 2.62
C GLN A 457 12.66 -9.80 1.81
N VAL A 458 12.23 -11.02 2.16
CA VAL A 458 12.86 -12.25 1.64
C VAL A 458 12.05 -12.98 0.57
N MET A 459 10.75 -12.72 0.46
CA MET A 459 9.95 -13.34 -0.59
C MET A 459 10.29 -12.72 -1.96
N PRO A 460 10.36 -13.52 -3.03
CA PRO A 460 10.73 -13.02 -4.36
C PRO A 460 9.80 -11.93 -4.93
N ASP A 461 8.52 -11.94 -4.55
CA ASP A 461 7.50 -11.01 -5.03
C ASP A 461 7.28 -9.81 -4.08
N HIS A 462 7.90 -9.81 -2.90
CA HIS A 462 7.81 -8.73 -1.92
C HIS A 462 6.37 -8.32 -1.54
N ALA A 463 5.43 -9.27 -1.56
CA ALA A 463 3.99 -9.01 -1.41
C ALA A 463 3.64 -8.03 -0.29
N GLY A 464 2.87 -6.99 -0.62
CA GLY A 464 2.37 -5.97 0.30
C GLY A 464 3.40 -4.93 0.74
N SER A 465 4.60 -4.91 0.17
CA SER A 465 5.65 -3.97 0.55
C SER A 465 5.65 -2.69 -0.28
N ARG A 466 5.53 -1.53 0.38
CA ARG A 466 5.73 -0.21 -0.24
C ARG A 466 7.14 -0.02 -0.79
N ARG A 467 8.16 -0.61 -0.14
CA ARG A 467 9.56 -0.45 -0.55
C ARG A 467 9.82 -0.98 -1.97
N TRP A 468 9.10 -2.03 -2.36
CA TRP A 468 9.21 -2.65 -3.68
C TRP A 468 8.02 -2.36 -4.58
N ASP A 469 7.11 -1.45 -4.16
CA ASP A 469 5.88 -1.15 -4.88
C ASP A 469 5.09 -2.41 -5.28
N SER A 470 5.01 -3.36 -4.33
CA SER A 470 4.35 -4.66 -4.54
C SER A 470 3.13 -4.76 -3.65
N LEU A 471 1.95 -4.84 -4.28
CA LEU A 471 0.67 -4.92 -3.60
C LEU A 471 0.35 -6.35 -3.16
N MET A 472 -0.45 -6.48 -2.12
CA MET A 472 -1.31 -7.65 -1.95
C MET A 472 -2.66 -7.37 -2.59
N HIS A 473 -3.31 -8.39 -3.13
CA HIS A 473 -4.64 -8.30 -3.72
C HIS A 473 -5.65 -9.08 -2.88
N TYR A 474 -6.72 -8.40 -2.49
CA TYR A 474 -7.75 -8.99 -1.65
C TYR A 474 -8.47 -10.15 -2.36
N LEU A 475 -8.62 -11.27 -1.64
CA LEU A 475 -9.53 -12.35 -2.00
C LEU A 475 -10.96 -11.93 -1.63
N GLY A 476 -11.64 -11.33 -2.59
CA GLY A 476 -12.92 -10.68 -2.39
C GLY A 476 -14.13 -11.59 -2.55
N PRO A 477 -15.31 -11.11 -2.14
CA PRO A 477 -16.56 -11.89 -2.18
C PRO A 477 -17.03 -12.24 -3.59
N ASP A 478 -16.59 -11.49 -4.61
CA ASP A 478 -16.89 -11.68 -6.03
C ASP A 478 -15.82 -12.49 -6.77
N THR A 479 -14.95 -13.19 -6.05
CA THR A 479 -13.94 -14.03 -6.69
C THR A 479 -14.58 -15.11 -7.59
N PRO A 480 -14.10 -15.28 -8.83
CA PRO A 480 -14.62 -16.29 -9.74
C PRO A 480 -14.11 -17.69 -9.40
N VAL A 481 -13.06 -17.80 -8.58
CA VAL A 481 -12.39 -19.06 -8.26
C VAL A 481 -13.29 -19.95 -7.42
N LYS A 482 -13.38 -21.22 -7.82
CA LYS A 482 -14.16 -22.25 -7.12
C LYS A 482 -13.25 -23.27 -6.44
N ASN A 483 -13.69 -23.76 -5.29
CA ASN A 483 -13.09 -24.90 -4.63
C ASN A 483 -13.55 -26.23 -5.29
N SER A 484 -12.98 -27.35 -4.85
CA SER A 484 -13.29 -28.68 -5.40
C SER A 484 -14.74 -29.12 -5.23
N ALA A 485 -15.47 -28.53 -4.26
CA ALA A 485 -16.89 -28.77 -4.03
C ALA A 485 -17.79 -27.83 -4.85
N GLY A 486 -17.23 -26.98 -5.72
CA GLY A 486 -17.97 -26.00 -6.53
C GLY A 486 -18.37 -24.72 -5.81
N GLY A 487 -18.03 -24.58 -4.52
CA GLY A 487 -18.23 -23.34 -3.75
C GLY A 487 -17.19 -22.28 -4.07
N THR A 488 -17.44 -21.02 -3.73
CA THR A 488 -16.46 -19.94 -3.88
C THR A 488 -15.22 -20.21 -3.02
N TRP A 489 -14.03 -19.94 -3.55
CA TRP A 489 -12.78 -20.06 -2.82
C TRP A 489 -12.73 -19.07 -1.66
N THR A 490 -12.37 -19.54 -0.47
CA THR A 490 -12.27 -18.71 0.75
C THR A 490 -10.86 -18.71 1.32
N SER A 491 -10.60 -17.82 2.28
CA SER A 491 -9.38 -17.85 3.08
C SER A 491 -9.14 -19.21 3.74
N ASP A 492 -10.18 -19.92 4.16
CA ASP A 492 -10.02 -21.26 4.77
C ASP A 492 -9.47 -22.27 3.75
N ASN A 493 -9.85 -22.14 2.48
CA ASN A 493 -9.29 -22.99 1.42
C ASN A 493 -7.79 -22.73 1.22
N SER A 494 -7.35 -21.47 1.28
CA SER A 494 -5.92 -21.12 1.24
C SER A 494 -5.20 -21.63 2.51
N ARG A 495 -5.76 -21.34 3.68
CA ARG A 495 -5.20 -21.66 4.99
C ARG A 495 -5.01 -23.16 5.19
N THR A 496 -5.95 -23.98 4.75
CA THR A 496 -5.84 -25.45 4.86
C THR A 496 -4.72 -26.06 4.02
N ARG A 497 -4.14 -25.32 3.06
CA ARG A 497 -2.94 -25.74 2.33
C ARG A 497 -1.65 -25.31 3.01
N VAL A 498 -1.59 -24.09 3.55
CA VAL A 498 -0.39 -23.55 4.19
C VAL A 498 -0.30 -24.03 5.63
N CYS A 499 -1.32 -23.75 6.43
CA CYS A 499 -1.50 -24.22 7.79
C CYS A 499 -2.29 -25.54 7.82
N ASP A 500 -1.83 -26.52 7.05
CA ASP A 500 -2.44 -27.85 6.98
C ASP A 500 -2.31 -28.62 8.32
N SER A 501 -3.05 -29.74 8.44
CA SER A 501 -3.05 -30.57 9.65
C SER A 501 -1.74 -31.29 9.93
N THR A 502 -0.76 -31.24 9.01
CA THR A 502 0.57 -31.81 9.22
C THR A 502 1.54 -30.80 9.85
N TRP A 503 1.16 -29.52 9.91
CA TRP A 503 1.93 -28.52 10.62
C TRP A 503 1.99 -28.85 12.11
N SER A 504 3.20 -28.77 12.68
CA SER A 504 3.44 -29.01 14.09
C SER A 504 4.12 -27.80 14.73
N VAL A 505 3.59 -27.40 15.88
CA VAL A 505 4.08 -26.27 16.64
C VAL A 505 5.55 -26.47 17.03
N HIS A 506 6.37 -25.42 16.88
CA HIS A 506 7.73 -25.41 17.40
C HIS A 506 7.70 -25.25 18.92
N ARG A 507 8.61 -25.95 19.62
CA ARG A 507 8.77 -25.74 21.06
C ARG A 507 9.39 -24.36 21.28
N SER A 508 8.69 -23.49 21.99
CA SER A 508 9.18 -22.15 22.35
C SER A 508 9.34 -22.00 23.86
N ASP A 509 10.05 -20.95 24.29
CA ASP A 509 10.07 -20.54 25.69
C ASP A 509 8.65 -20.29 26.22
N ALA A 510 8.37 -20.68 27.46
CA ALA A 510 7.04 -20.59 28.05
C ALA A 510 6.48 -19.15 28.06
N SER A 511 7.34 -18.13 28.08
CA SER A 511 6.94 -16.72 28.03
C SER A 511 6.31 -16.29 26.69
N VAL A 512 6.45 -17.08 25.63
CA VAL A 512 5.76 -16.86 24.35
C VAL A 512 4.26 -17.13 24.46
N GLY A 513 3.86 -18.04 25.36
CA GLY A 513 2.48 -18.48 25.52
C GLY A 513 2.02 -19.43 24.41
N SER A 514 0.70 -19.48 24.19
CA SER A 514 0.13 -20.27 23.09
C SER A 514 0.47 -19.63 21.74
N VAL A 515 0.66 -20.46 20.72
CA VAL A 515 0.99 -20.01 19.37
C VAL A 515 0.04 -20.64 18.35
N ASP A 516 -0.21 -19.91 17.27
CA ASP A 516 -0.99 -20.35 16.12
C ASP A 516 -0.09 -20.39 14.88
N CYS A 517 -0.54 -21.11 13.86
CA CYS A 517 0.04 -21.03 12.53
C CYS A 517 -0.39 -19.72 11.85
N ASP A 518 0.56 -18.83 11.64
CA ASP A 518 0.45 -17.61 10.84
C ASP A 518 1.04 -17.88 9.44
N GLU A 519 0.50 -17.22 8.41
CA GLU A 519 0.87 -17.41 7.01
C GLU A 519 1.09 -16.08 6.31
N PHE A 520 2.05 -16.04 5.39
CA PHE A 520 2.32 -14.85 4.59
C PHE A 520 2.62 -15.24 3.13
N ALA A 521 2.05 -14.59 2.12
CA ALA A 521 0.98 -13.61 2.24
C ALA A 521 -0.31 -14.22 2.83
N MET A 522 -1.16 -13.37 3.42
CA MET A 522 -2.33 -13.80 4.19
C MET A 522 -3.30 -14.64 3.35
N ALA A 523 -3.96 -15.63 3.93
CA ALA A 523 -4.90 -16.51 3.21
C ALA A 523 -6.02 -15.79 2.45
N SER A 524 -6.40 -14.60 2.89
CA SER A 524 -7.39 -13.72 2.26
C SER A 524 -6.80 -12.86 1.13
N THR A 525 -5.72 -13.31 0.49
CA THR A 525 -5.07 -12.60 -0.61
C THR A 525 -4.75 -13.54 -1.77
N HIS A 526 -4.57 -12.98 -2.96
CA HIS A 526 -4.17 -13.73 -4.16
C HIS A 526 -2.71 -14.17 -4.10
N GLU A 527 -1.88 -13.48 -3.32
CA GLU A 527 -0.46 -13.78 -3.09
C GLU A 527 -0.28 -14.93 -2.07
N SER A 528 -1.35 -15.40 -1.43
CA SER A 528 -1.27 -16.55 -0.52
C SER A 528 -0.68 -17.76 -1.23
N GLY A 529 0.22 -18.47 -0.55
CA GLY A 529 0.74 -19.75 -1.05
C GLY A 529 -0.34 -20.83 -1.19
N GLY A 530 -1.51 -20.64 -0.59
CA GLY A 530 -2.66 -21.54 -0.73
C GLY A 530 -3.60 -21.22 -1.89
N TYR A 531 -3.54 -20.00 -2.46
CA TYR A 531 -4.47 -19.58 -3.51
C TYR A 531 -4.10 -20.22 -4.86
N PRO A 532 -5.03 -20.87 -5.57
CA PRO A 532 -4.72 -21.74 -6.71
C PRO A 532 -4.16 -21.02 -7.95
N ASN A 533 -4.38 -19.71 -8.09
CA ASN A 533 -3.82 -18.90 -9.18
C ASN A 533 -2.68 -18.00 -8.71
N SER A 534 -2.18 -18.23 -7.50
CA SER A 534 -1.12 -17.43 -6.91
C SER A 534 0.22 -17.63 -7.62
N VAL A 535 0.96 -16.54 -7.81
CA VAL A 535 2.40 -16.60 -8.16
C VAL A 535 3.22 -17.32 -7.08
N ASN A 536 2.66 -17.45 -5.89
CA ASN A 536 3.27 -18.06 -4.73
C ASN A 536 2.75 -19.45 -4.38
N LEU A 537 1.88 -20.03 -5.23
CA LEU A 537 1.23 -21.30 -4.96
C LEU A 537 2.24 -22.39 -4.56
N VAL A 538 1.97 -23.05 -3.44
CA VAL A 538 2.69 -24.23 -2.98
C VAL A 538 1.78 -25.45 -2.88
N THR A 539 2.37 -26.63 -3.00
CA THR A 539 1.64 -27.91 -2.86
C THR A 539 1.29 -28.23 -1.41
N SER A 540 2.06 -27.70 -0.46
CA SER A 540 1.83 -27.75 0.99
C SER A 540 2.65 -26.64 1.64
N GLY A 541 2.19 -26.15 2.80
CA GLY A 541 2.94 -25.17 3.57
C GLY A 541 4.32 -25.64 4.04
N SER A 542 4.65 -26.93 3.95
CA SER A 542 6.02 -27.45 4.18
C SER A 542 7.05 -26.88 3.20
N LYS A 543 6.60 -26.25 2.11
CA LYS A 543 7.45 -25.54 1.14
C LYS A 543 7.62 -24.05 1.46
N CYS A 544 6.89 -23.52 2.44
CA CYS A 544 7.04 -22.14 2.91
C CYS A 544 8.31 -22.01 3.78
N ALA A 545 8.79 -20.78 3.95
CA ALA A 545 9.77 -20.45 4.97
C ALA A 545 9.16 -20.80 6.34
N GLN A 546 9.83 -21.68 7.09
CA GLN A 546 9.36 -22.12 8.40
C GLN A 546 10.00 -21.27 9.48
N LEU A 547 9.17 -20.58 10.25
CA LEU A 547 9.62 -19.64 11.27
C LEU A 547 8.88 -19.86 12.59
N PHE A 548 9.39 -19.32 13.69
CA PHE A 548 8.68 -19.32 14.97
C PHE A 548 9.14 -18.19 15.88
N THR A 549 8.28 -17.81 16.82
CA THR A 549 8.60 -16.84 17.86
C THR A 549 9.28 -17.52 19.06
N ASP A 550 10.34 -16.92 19.57
CA ASP A 550 11.00 -17.37 20.80
C ASP A 550 11.59 -16.23 21.63
N LYS A 551 11.92 -16.49 22.90
CA LYS A 551 12.55 -15.53 23.79
C LYS A 551 14.03 -15.33 23.47
N MET A 552 14.46 -14.08 23.49
CA MET A 552 15.86 -13.68 23.46
C MET A 552 16.51 -14.01 24.79
N GLY A 553 17.52 -14.89 24.82
CA GLY A 553 18.29 -15.10 26.04
C GLY A 553 19.60 -14.31 26.06
N ASP A 554 19.61 -13.14 25.43
CA ASP A 554 20.69 -12.15 25.49
C ASP A 554 20.63 -11.26 26.75
N GLY A 555 19.85 -11.68 27.76
CA GLY A 555 19.60 -10.94 29.00
C GLY A 555 18.51 -9.87 28.89
N SER A 556 17.94 -9.64 27.69
CA SER A 556 16.82 -8.71 27.52
C SER A 556 15.45 -9.41 27.65
N ALA A 557 14.38 -8.61 27.81
CA ALA A 557 13.00 -9.09 27.82
C ALA A 557 12.39 -9.23 26.40
N ASN A 558 13.24 -9.25 25.37
CA ASN A 558 12.79 -9.28 23.99
C ASN A 558 12.53 -10.71 23.50
N PHE A 559 11.88 -10.78 22.35
CA PHE A 559 11.59 -11.98 21.58
C PHE A 559 12.20 -11.84 20.18
N GLY A 560 12.16 -12.92 19.41
CA GLY A 560 12.53 -12.87 17.99
C GLY A 560 11.85 -13.91 17.10
N ILE A 561 11.90 -13.67 15.78
CA ILE A 561 11.41 -14.60 14.73
C ILE A 561 12.55 -15.47 14.20
N LEU A 562 12.62 -16.72 14.64
CA LEU A 562 13.70 -17.67 14.35
C LEU A 562 13.33 -18.64 13.23
N ALA A 563 14.32 -19.25 12.59
CA ALA A 563 14.10 -20.31 11.61
C ALA A 563 13.77 -21.65 12.27
N ASP A 564 12.67 -22.28 11.87
CA ASP A 564 12.32 -23.65 12.27
C ASP A 564 13.06 -24.66 11.37
N THR A 565 14.15 -25.21 11.92
CA THR A 565 15.01 -26.14 11.17
C THR A 565 14.57 -27.59 11.22
N ARG A 566 13.46 -27.91 11.89
CA ARG A 566 12.96 -29.31 11.96
C ARG A 566 12.43 -29.77 10.60
N THR A 567 11.88 -28.84 9.82
CA THR A 567 11.39 -29.11 8.46
C THR A 567 12.37 -28.62 7.39
N ALA A 568 12.98 -27.46 7.58
CA ALA A 568 13.99 -26.91 6.68
C ALA A 568 15.35 -26.90 7.39
N THR A 569 16.12 -28.00 7.32
CA THR A 569 17.38 -28.18 8.09
C THR A 569 18.31 -26.97 8.04
N ASN A 570 18.34 -26.30 6.89
CA ASN A 570 19.22 -25.17 6.59
C ASN A 570 18.56 -23.80 6.80
N GLY A 571 17.41 -23.76 7.47
CA GLY A 571 16.53 -22.59 7.61
C GLY A 571 16.03 -22.06 6.25
N PRO A 572 15.28 -20.95 6.26
CA PRO A 572 14.84 -20.32 5.01
C PRO A 572 15.99 -20.03 4.06
N SER A 573 15.82 -20.37 2.78
CA SER A 573 16.79 -20.06 1.72
C SER A 573 16.58 -18.69 1.09
N GLY A 574 15.46 -18.03 1.36
CA GLY A 574 15.07 -16.76 0.73
C GLY A 574 14.54 -16.98 -0.69
N THR A 575 14.15 -18.21 -1.02
CA THR A 575 13.54 -18.57 -2.31
C THR A 575 12.13 -19.15 -2.12
N GLU A 576 11.72 -19.32 -0.86
CA GLU A 576 10.38 -19.74 -0.52
C GLU A 576 9.38 -18.67 -0.95
N ARG A 577 8.27 -19.13 -1.51
CA ARG A 577 7.22 -18.27 -2.04
C ARG A 577 6.14 -17.94 -1.02
N CYS A 578 6.24 -18.48 0.19
CA CYS A 578 5.33 -18.19 1.28
C CYS A 578 6.08 -18.32 2.60
N GLY A 579 5.51 -17.73 3.65
CA GLY A 579 5.91 -17.90 5.03
C GLY A 579 4.89 -18.75 5.79
N ARG A 580 5.39 -19.50 6.76
CA ARG A 580 4.58 -20.20 7.76
C ARG A 580 5.27 -20.10 9.11
N ALA A 581 4.64 -19.45 10.07
CA ALA A 581 5.25 -19.13 11.34
C ALA A 581 4.41 -19.54 12.55
N ALA A 582 5.05 -20.00 13.63
CA ALA A 582 4.42 -20.09 14.94
C ALA A 582 4.47 -18.71 15.64
N ILE A 583 3.33 -18.02 15.70
CA ILE A 583 3.19 -16.66 16.25
C ILE A 583 2.26 -16.70 17.47
N PRO A 584 2.51 -15.92 18.55
CA PRO A 584 1.63 -15.86 19.71
C PRO A 584 0.16 -15.69 19.30
N SER A 585 -0.74 -16.54 19.81
CA SER A 585 -2.12 -16.68 19.30
C SER A 585 -2.87 -15.34 19.29
N VAL A 586 -2.72 -14.52 20.33
CA VAL A 586 -3.33 -13.19 20.39
C VAL A 586 -2.85 -12.28 19.25
N GLN A 587 -1.56 -12.29 18.95
CA GLN A 587 -1.00 -11.45 17.91
C GLN A 587 -1.41 -11.94 16.51
N ASN A 588 -1.32 -13.26 16.26
CA ASN A 588 -1.80 -13.87 15.00
C ASN A 588 -3.28 -13.57 14.74
N GLN A 589 -4.15 -13.75 15.74
CA GLN A 589 -5.59 -13.57 15.57
C GLN A 589 -6.02 -12.11 15.44
N ARG A 590 -5.25 -11.17 16.03
CA ARG A 590 -5.68 -9.77 16.15
C ARG A 590 -5.01 -8.83 15.14
N ALA A 591 -3.81 -9.15 14.66
CA ALA A 591 -3.03 -8.28 13.76
C ALA A 591 -3.77 -7.85 12.48
N PHE A 592 -4.73 -8.66 12.00
CA PHE A 592 -5.58 -8.35 10.85
C PHE A 592 -7.09 -8.34 11.16
N SER A 593 -7.47 -8.52 12.44
CA SER A 593 -8.90 -8.62 12.82
C SER A 593 -9.71 -7.35 12.55
N GLY A 594 -9.05 -6.20 12.45
CA GLY A 594 -9.66 -4.91 12.14
C GLY A 594 -9.63 -4.52 10.66
N PHE A 595 -9.15 -5.39 9.75
CA PHE A 595 -9.01 -5.05 8.33
C PHE A 595 -10.37 -4.70 7.71
N PRO A 596 -10.61 -3.42 7.33
CA PRO A 596 -11.96 -2.92 7.10
C PRO A 596 -12.36 -3.02 5.61
N ALA A 597 -12.17 -4.20 5.00
CA ALA A 597 -12.48 -4.43 3.58
C ALA A 597 -13.89 -3.94 3.17
N PRO A 598 -14.96 -4.15 3.98
CA PRO A 598 -16.28 -3.61 3.65
C PRO A 598 -16.35 -2.07 3.65
N SER A 599 -15.69 -1.41 4.61
CA SER A 599 -15.69 0.06 4.71
C SER A 599 -14.91 0.73 3.58
N TRP A 600 -13.83 0.10 3.12
CA TRP A 600 -13.09 0.51 1.92
C TRP A 600 -13.72 0.02 0.61
N ARG A 601 -14.83 -0.72 0.71
CA ARG A 601 -15.55 -1.32 -0.39
C ARG A 601 -14.64 -2.14 -1.30
N MET A 602 -13.75 -2.94 -0.72
CA MET A 602 -12.80 -3.77 -1.47
C MET A 602 -13.53 -4.95 -2.12
N LEU A 603 -13.19 -5.21 -3.38
CA LEU A 603 -13.62 -6.38 -4.15
C LEU A 603 -12.42 -7.27 -4.51
N ASP A 604 -12.70 -8.42 -5.12
CA ASP A 604 -11.68 -9.37 -5.52
C ASP A 604 -10.69 -8.71 -6.48
N GLY A 605 -9.41 -8.82 -6.15
CA GLY A 605 -8.33 -8.19 -6.90
C GLY A 605 -8.03 -6.74 -6.51
N ASP A 606 -8.73 -6.12 -5.54
CA ASP A 606 -8.34 -4.79 -5.07
C ASP A 606 -7.02 -4.85 -4.29
N GLY A 607 -6.08 -3.98 -4.67
CA GLY A 607 -4.73 -3.94 -4.13
C GLY A 607 -4.59 -3.11 -2.84
N PHE A 608 -3.73 -3.56 -1.93
CA PHE A 608 -3.36 -2.85 -0.71
C PHE A 608 -1.90 -3.14 -0.28
N PHE A 609 -1.30 -2.20 0.44
CA PHE A 609 -0.02 -2.37 1.12
C PHE A 609 -0.22 -2.77 2.58
N VAL A 610 0.81 -3.41 3.15
CA VAL A 610 0.88 -3.74 4.58
C VAL A 610 2.04 -2.95 5.19
N ASN A 611 1.71 -1.93 5.98
CA ASN A 611 2.68 -1.09 6.67
C ASN A 611 3.04 -1.67 8.03
N LEU A 612 4.34 -1.62 8.35
CA LEU A 612 4.95 -2.31 9.48
C LEU A 612 5.81 -1.32 10.28
N PRO A 613 5.16 -0.31 10.91
CA PRO A 613 5.86 0.77 11.58
C PRO A 613 6.76 0.22 12.68
N GLY A 614 7.91 0.86 12.91
CA GLY A 614 8.93 0.38 13.85
C GLY A 614 9.97 -0.57 13.24
N PHE A 615 9.71 -1.14 12.06
CA PHE A 615 10.69 -1.89 11.26
C PHE A 615 11.19 -1.15 10.01
N GLU A 616 10.61 -0.01 9.67
CA GLU A 616 10.95 0.79 8.48
C GLU A 616 12.41 1.23 8.42
N HIS A 617 13.04 1.41 9.58
CA HIS A 617 14.46 1.78 9.68
C HIS A 617 15.41 0.62 9.32
N CYS A 618 14.90 -0.59 9.16
CA CYS A 618 15.69 -1.76 8.82
C CYS A 618 15.84 -1.90 7.31
N THR A 619 17.06 -2.18 6.85
CA THR A 619 17.40 -2.14 5.42
C THR A 619 17.56 -3.53 4.80
N SER A 620 17.73 -4.57 5.60
CA SER A 620 17.90 -5.96 5.14
C SER A 620 17.57 -6.99 6.22
N ALA A 621 17.01 -8.13 5.81
CA ALA A 621 16.83 -9.31 6.66
C ALA A 621 18.14 -10.11 6.87
N ALA A 622 19.25 -9.73 6.22
CA ALA A 622 20.55 -10.39 6.40
C ALA A 622 21.23 -10.05 7.73
N THR A 623 20.75 -9.00 8.42
CA THR A 623 21.25 -8.52 9.72
C THR A 623 20.12 -8.50 10.74
N THR A 624 20.44 -8.60 12.03
CA THR A 624 19.45 -8.41 13.10
C THR A 624 18.79 -7.05 12.98
N CYS A 625 17.48 -7.03 12.80
CA CYS A 625 16.67 -5.83 12.89
C CYS A 625 15.95 -5.82 14.24
N THR A 626 16.05 -4.71 14.98
CA THR A 626 15.36 -4.56 16.27
C THR A 626 14.25 -3.54 16.12
N TRP A 627 13.02 -3.92 16.45
CA TRP A 627 11.87 -3.03 16.46
C TRP A 627 12.14 -1.75 17.27
N ARG A 628 11.69 -0.61 16.73
CA ARG A 628 11.69 0.68 17.43
C ARG A 628 10.26 1.07 17.76
N LYS A 629 10.07 1.58 18.99
CA LYS A 629 8.77 2.06 19.44
C LYS A 629 8.26 3.20 18.55
N ILE A 630 6.97 3.17 18.28
CA ILE A 630 6.23 4.18 17.52
C ILE A 630 5.17 4.77 18.44
N GLY A 631 5.21 6.09 18.65
CA GLY A 631 4.38 6.77 19.66
C GLY A 631 5.10 6.95 20.98
#